data_AF-A0A538IGI6-F1
#
_entry.id   AF-A0A538IGI6-F1
#
_cell.length_a   1.000
_cell.length_b   1.000
_cell.length_c   1.000
_cell.angle_alpha   90.00
_cell.angle_beta   90.00
_cell.angle_gamma   90.00
#
_symmetry.space_group_name_H-M   'P 1'
#
loop_
_entity.id
_entity.type
_entity.pdbx_description
1 polymer ?
#
loop_
_entity_poly.entity_id
_entity_poly.type
_entity_poly.pdbx_seq_one_letter_code
_entity_poly.pdbx_strand_id
1 'polypeptide(L)'
;MQRGRTEHGVIGGDFPAIPTGPSTECPNNCSWAGYASLPFKAGTALTDADVLVDNTTWVSGDTGQTQPVLDSSESGSPAACTGSVANPTAPAGKVCIYIAGGDNAADVAGYSVVPGSGGSPYGFKLHWVSTGPGTANNTFIDAVWAYTAP
;
A
#
# COMPACT_ATOMS: atom_id res chain seq x y z
N MET A 1 8.13 1.90 23.25
CA MET A 1 6.94 2.56 22.69
C MET A 1 5.80 2.46 23.70
N GLN A 2 4.94 3.46 23.82
CA GLN A 2 3.80 3.38 24.74
C GLN A 2 2.71 2.51 24.12
N ARG A 3 2.20 1.52 24.88
CA ARG A 3 1.10 0.65 24.42
C ARG A 3 -0.09 1.48 23.97
N GLY A 4 -0.75 1.06 22.89
CA GLY A 4 -1.91 1.74 22.33
C GLY A 4 -1.61 3.07 21.62
N ARG A 5 -0.36 3.52 21.54
CA ARG A 5 -0.02 4.70 20.73
C ARG A 5 -0.15 4.36 19.25
N THR A 6 -0.93 5.14 18.52
CA THR A 6 -1.00 5.10 17.06
C THR A 6 0.01 6.07 16.46
N GLU A 7 0.67 5.62 15.40
CA GLU A 7 1.66 6.38 14.66
C GLU A 7 1.29 6.36 13.19
N HIS A 8 1.76 7.37 12.46
CA HIS A 8 1.30 7.66 11.13
C HIS A 8 2.46 7.98 10.20
N GLY A 9 2.21 7.84 8.90
CA GLY A 9 3.12 8.31 7.87
C GLY A 9 2.49 8.22 6.49
N VAL A 10 3.31 8.43 5.48
CA VAL A 10 2.95 8.33 4.07
C VAL A 10 3.67 7.16 3.43
N ILE A 11 3.07 6.59 2.41
CA ILE A 11 3.66 5.54 1.57
C ILE A 11 3.03 5.62 0.18
N GLY A 12 3.82 5.33 -0.85
CA GLY A 12 3.34 5.45 -2.21
C GLY A 12 4.48 5.55 -3.19
N GLY A 13 4.13 5.87 -4.43
CA GLY A 13 5.06 6.12 -5.50
C GLY A 13 4.33 6.43 -6.79
N ASP A 14 4.97 7.21 -7.64
CA ASP A 14 4.51 7.57 -8.99
C ASP A 14 5.58 7.12 -9.97
N PHE A 15 5.23 6.18 -10.85
CA PHE A 15 6.13 5.58 -11.81
C PHE A 15 5.53 5.64 -13.21
N PRO A 16 6.37 5.72 -14.26
CA PRO A 16 5.89 5.54 -15.63
C PRO A 16 5.13 4.21 -15.75
N ALA A 17 3.92 4.21 -16.33
CA ALA A 17 3.31 2.95 -16.72
C ALA A 17 4.08 2.36 -17.91
N ILE A 18 3.73 1.11 -18.25
CA ILE A 18 4.40 0.32 -19.29
C ILE A 18 4.58 1.17 -20.57
N PRO A 19 5.83 1.45 -21.00
CA PRO A 19 6.06 2.23 -22.21
C PRO A 19 5.37 1.58 -23.41
N THR A 20 4.71 2.36 -24.27
CA THR A 20 4.23 1.79 -25.54
C THR A 20 5.42 1.45 -26.43
N GLY A 21 5.45 0.22 -26.93
CA GLY A 21 6.53 -0.30 -27.76
C GLY A 21 7.25 -1.45 -27.08
N PRO A 22 8.22 -2.09 -27.77
CA PRO A 22 9.02 -3.17 -27.18
C PRO A 22 9.94 -2.58 -26.10
N SER A 23 9.43 -2.40 -24.89
CA SER A 23 10.28 -2.19 -23.72
C SER A 23 10.83 -3.57 -23.32
N THR A 24 12.17 -3.70 -23.30
CA THR A 24 12.84 -4.89 -22.76
C THR A 24 12.86 -4.89 -21.23
N GLU A 25 12.49 -3.78 -20.60
CA GLU A 25 12.55 -3.59 -19.16
C GLU A 25 11.29 -4.09 -18.45
N CYS A 26 10.13 -4.00 -19.10
CA CYS A 26 8.88 -4.51 -18.54
C CYS A 26 7.84 -4.79 -19.64
N PRO A 27 7.83 -6.01 -20.20
CA PRO A 27 6.99 -6.33 -21.35
C PRO A 27 5.51 -6.55 -20.99
N ASN A 28 5.17 -6.87 -19.74
CA ASN A 28 3.79 -6.97 -19.22
C ASN A 28 3.84 -6.84 -17.67
N ASN A 29 2.93 -6.07 -17.04
CA ASN A 29 2.67 -6.08 -15.60
C ASN A 29 3.86 -5.75 -14.68
N CYS A 30 4.38 -4.52 -14.74
CA CYS A 30 5.47 -4.09 -13.86
C CYS A 30 5.01 -4.10 -12.40
N SER A 31 5.79 -4.74 -11.53
CA SER A 31 5.59 -4.69 -10.09
C SER A 31 6.36 -3.50 -9.50
N TRP A 32 5.65 -2.70 -8.72
CA TRP A 32 6.19 -1.54 -8.02
C TRP A 32 6.00 -1.70 -6.53
N ALA A 33 6.81 -0.99 -5.74
CA ALA A 33 6.61 -0.95 -4.30
C ALA A 33 7.06 0.38 -3.69
N GLY A 34 6.23 0.88 -2.77
CA GLY A 34 6.61 1.91 -1.80
C GLY A 34 7.07 1.23 -0.51
N TYR A 35 8.04 1.81 0.18
CA TYR A 35 8.54 1.31 1.46
C TYR A 35 8.34 2.36 2.54
N ALA A 36 7.90 1.93 3.72
CA ALA A 36 7.82 2.79 4.89
C ALA A 36 8.56 2.15 6.07
N SER A 37 9.36 2.96 6.75
CA SER A 37 9.95 2.62 8.04
C SER A 37 9.04 3.05 9.16
N LEU A 38 8.93 2.24 10.20
CA LEU A 38 8.39 2.70 11.48
C LEU A 38 9.43 3.60 12.16
N PRO A 39 9.01 4.71 12.81
CA PRO A 39 9.95 5.59 13.53
C PRO A 39 10.51 4.95 14.82
N PHE A 40 10.09 3.73 15.15
CA PHE A 40 10.55 2.91 16.26
C PHE A 40 10.41 1.43 15.87
N LYS A 41 11.07 0.54 16.62
CA LYS A 41 10.91 -0.90 16.46
C LYS A 41 9.56 -1.37 17.00
N ALA A 42 8.77 -2.08 16.19
CA ALA A 42 7.55 -2.76 16.64
C ALA A 42 7.87 -3.86 17.66
N GLY A 43 6.94 -4.10 18.60
CA GLY A 43 7.10 -5.12 19.64
C GLY A 43 7.14 -6.54 19.08
N THR A 44 6.29 -6.80 18.09
CA THR A 44 6.27 -8.02 17.27
C THR A 44 6.63 -7.65 15.84
N ALA A 45 7.32 -8.54 15.13
CA ALA A 45 7.67 -8.32 13.74
C ALA A 45 6.42 -8.37 12.86
N LEU A 46 6.25 -7.40 11.96
CA LEU A 46 5.11 -7.30 11.05
C LEU A 46 5.25 -8.32 9.93
N THR A 47 4.32 -9.27 9.86
CA THR A 47 4.17 -10.21 8.74
C THR A 47 3.24 -9.62 7.69
N ASP A 48 3.09 -10.28 6.54
CA ASP A 48 2.13 -9.87 5.49
C ASP A 48 0.70 -9.73 6.05
N ALA A 49 0.29 -10.61 6.97
CA ALA A 49 -1.03 -10.57 7.60
C ALA A 49 -1.24 -9.36 8.55
N ASP A 50 -0.20 -8.58 8.82
CA ASP A 50 -0.23 -7.41 9.69
C ASP A 50 -0.14 -6.10 8.90
N VAL A 51 0.01 -6.15 7.58
CA VAL A 51 0.08 -4.97 6.71
C VAL A 51 -1.13 -4.98 5.80
N LEU A 52 -2.18 -4.26 6.21
CA LEU A 52 -3.48 -4.28 5.58
C LEU A 52 -3.65 -3.05 4.68
N VAL A 53 -4.34 -3.21 3.54
CA VAL A 53 -4.65 -2.12 2.61
C VAL A 53 -6.16 -1.91 2.51
N ASP A 54 -6.58 -0.66 2.64
CA ASP A 54 -7.94 -0.21 2.42
C ASP A 54 -7.98 0.82 1.27
N ASN A 55 -8.79 0.53 0.25
CA ASN A 55 -9.05 1.44 -0.86
C ASN A 55 -10.46 2.04 -0.82
N THR A 56 -11.28 1.73 0.18
CA THR A 56 -12.69 2.19 0.24
C THR A 56 -12.82 3.69 0.47
N THR A 57 -11.75 4.31 0.97
CA THR A 57 -11.66 5.77 1.17
C THR A 57 -11.01 6.50 -0.01
N TRP A 58 -10.65 5.78 -1.08
CA TRP A 58 -10.11 6.37 -2.30
C TRP A 58 -11.13 7.29 -2.97
N VAL A 59 -10.62 8.40 -3.51
CA VAL A 59 -11.39 9.34 -4.32
C VAL A 59 -10.64 9.63 -5.61
N SER A 60 -11.39 9.78 -6.71
CA SER A 60 -10.82 10.19 -7.99
C SER A 60 -10.26 11.60 -7.86
N GLY A 61 -8.94 11.77 -8.06
CA GLY A 61 -8.27 13.06 -7.99
C GLY A 61 -8.58 13.95 -9.20
N ASP A 62 -8.86 13.33 -10.34
CA ASP A 62 -9.19 14.00 -11.62
C ASP A 62 -10.19 13.16 -12.44
N THR A 63 -10.69 13.73 -13.54
CA THR A 63 -11.54 12.99 -14.48
C THR A 63 -10.73 11.90 -15.19
N GLY A 64 -11.13 10.63 -15.01
CA GLY A 64 -10.58 9.50 -15.75
C GLY A 64 -9.65 8.58 -14.96
N GLN A 65 -9.33 8.91 -13.70
CA GLN A 65 -8.62 7.99 -12.81
C GLN A 65 -9.53 6.83 -12.40
N THR A 66 -8.93 5.66 -12.23
CA THR A 66 -9.61 4.44 -11.79
C THR A 66 -9.15 4.03 -10.40
N GLN A 67 -10.09 3.58 -9.57
CA GLN A 67 -9.77 3.11 -8.23
C GLN A 67 -8.79 1.91 -8.32
N PRO A 68 -7.68 1.93 -7.57
CA PRO A 68 -6.76 0.80 -7.53
C PRO A 68 -7.46 -0.49 -7.10
N VAL A 69 -7.15 -1.59 -7.78
CA VAL A 69 -7.75 -2.90 -7.51
C VAL A 69 -6.91 -3.65 -6.48
N LEU A 70 -7.48 -3.94 -5.31
CA LEU A 70 -6.79 -4.71 -4.27
C LEU A 70 -6.58 -6.17 -4.70
N ASP A 71 -5.48 -6.76 -4.25
CA ASP A 71 -5.31 -8.21 -4.30
C ASP A 71 -6.38 -8.91 -3.45
N SER A 72 -6.73 -10.14 -3.83
CA SER A 72 -7.69 -10.95 -3.08
C SER A 72 -7.31 -11.20 -1.61
N SER A 73 -6.02 -11.15 -1.25
CA SER A 73 -5.54 -11.27 0.13
C SER A 73 -6.05 -10.14 1.03
N GLU A 74 -6.38 -8.99 0.45
CA GLU A 74 -6.87 -7.81 1.18
C GLU A 74 -8.38 -7.80 1.37
N SER A 75 -9.12 -8.87 1.00
CA SER A 75 -10.59 -8.85 1.04
C SER A 75 -11.19 -8.55 2.42
N GLY A 76 -10.45 -8.83 3.50
CA GLY A 76 -10.85 -8.53 4.88
C GLY A 76 -10.31 -7.20 5.42
N SER A 77 -9.37 -6.57 4.72
CA SER A 77 -8.64 -5.39 5.17
C SER A 77 -9.54 -4.17 5.36
N PRO A 78 -10.46 -3.83 4.43
CA PRO A 78 -11.40 -2.72 4.63
C PRO A 78 -12.27 -2.87 5.89
N ALA A 79 -12.64 -4.09 6.28
CA ALA A 79 -13.41 -4.31 7.50
C ALA A 79 -12.58 -4.16 8.78
N ALA A 80 -11.27 -4.42 8.71
CA ALA A 80 -10.34 -4.30 9.84
C ALA A 80 -9.79 -2.87 10.00
N CYS A 81 -9.60 -2.16 8.89
CA CYS A 81 -9.08 -0.80 8.84
C CYS A 81 -10.23 0.21 8.86
N THR A 82 -10.73 0.50 10.07
CA THR A 82 -11.92 1.35 10.27
C THR A 82 -11.64 2.87 10.24
N GLY A 83 -10.40 3.27 9.96
CA GLY A 83 -10.00 4.67 9.85
C GLY A 83 -10.29 5.24 8.46
N SER A 84 -9.59 6.33 8.14
CA SER A 84 -9.62 6.92 6.80
C SER A 84 -8.34 7.67 6.49
N VAL A 85 -8.19 8.16 5.27
CA VAL A 85 -7.05 9.02 4.90
C VAL A 85 -6.94 10.26 5.80
N ALA A 86 -8.07 10.88 6.16
CA ALA A 86 -8.08 12.07 7.00
C ALA A 86 -7.88 11.77 8.49
N ASN A 87 -8.33 10.60 8.95
CA ASN A 87 -8.21 10.14 10.33
C ASN A 87 -7.73 8.68 10.37
N PRO A 88 -6.44 8.43 10.05
CA PRO A 88 -5.94 7.07 9.91
C PRO A 88 -5.81 6.40 11.28
N THR A 89 -6.34 5.19 11.38
CA THR A 89 -6.28 4.34 12.59
C THR A 89 -5.83 2.93 12.20
N ALA A 90 -5.39 2.13 13.16
CA ALA A 90 -5.09 0.72 12.91
C ALA A 90 -5.41 -0.12 14.15
N PRO A 91 -5.79 -1.40 13.97
CA PRO A 91 -5.84 -2.35 15.07
C PRO A 91 -4.48 -2.47 15.76
N ALA A 92 -4.50 -2.86 17.05
CA ALA A 92 -3.29 -3.11 17.81
C ALA A 92 -2.39 -4.16 17.12
N GLY A 93 -1.11 -3.84 16.95
CA GLY A 93 -0.11 -4.69 16.30
C GLY A 93 -0.15 -4.72 14.77
N LYS A 94 -1.07 -3.98 14.14
CA LYS A 94 -1.25 -3.98 12.68
C LYS A 94 -0.97 -2.61 12.08
N VAL A 95 -0.63 -2.62 10.80
CA VAL A 95 -0.58 -1.48 9.91
C VAL A 95 -1.84 -1.46 9.07
N CYS A 96 -2.47 -0.30 8.95
CA CYS A 96 -3.51 -0.03 7.96
C CYS A 96 -3.03 1.05 7.01
N ILE A 97 -3.00 0.74 5.72
CA ILE A 97 -2.64 1.64 4.62
C ILE A 97 -3.95 2.07 3.95
N TYR A 98 -4.23 3.37 3.96
CA TYR A 98 -5.43 3.96 3.36
C TYR A 98 -5.04 4.64 2.05
N ILE A 99 -5.50 4.08 0.93
CA ILE A 99 -5.24 4.65 -0.40
C ILE A 99 -6.01 5.98 -0.53
N ALA A 100 -5.27 7.06 -0.73
CA ALA A 100 -5.80 8.41 -0.93
C ALA A 100 -6.04 8.72 -2.41
N GLY A 101 -5.09 8.32 -3.26
CA GLY A 101 -5.13 8.51 -4.70
C GLY A 101 -4.41 7.37 -5.40
N GLY A 102 -4.71 7.18 -6.67
CA GLY A 102 -4.05 6.15 -7.47
C GLY A 102 -4.74 5.94 -8.79
N ASP A 103 -3.98 5.43 -9.76
CA ASP A 103 -4.46 5.05 -11.08
C ASP A 103 -3.54 3.99 -11.70
N ASN A 104 -4.09 3.22 -12.65
CA ASN A 104 -3.38 2.16 -13.37
C ASN A 104 -2.63 1.19 -12.43
N ALA A 105 -3.27 0.83 -11.30
CA ALA A 105 -2.72 -0.04 -10.27
C ALA A 105 -3.70 -1.18 -9.92
N ALA A 106 -3.24 -2.42 -9.99
CA ALA A 106 -3.95 -3.59 -9.52
C ALA A 106 -3.04 -4.49 -8.69
N ASP A 107 -3.59 -5.61 -8.20
CA ASP A 107 -2.93 -6.53 -7.28
C ASP A 107 -2.29 -5.77 -6.11
N VAL A 108 -2.99 -4.74 -5.62
CA VAL A 108 -2.48 -3.86 -4.57
C VAL A 108 -2.54 -4.61 -3.24
N ALA A 109 -1.40 -4.74 -2.57
CA ALA A 109 -1.29 -5.48 -1.31
C ALA A 109 -0.21 -4.92 -0.38
N GLY A 110 -0.41 -5.14 0.92
CA GLY A 110 0.55 -4.84 1.96
C GLY A 110 1.43 -6.05 2.26
N TYR A 111 2.73 -5.83 2.49
CA TYR A 111 3.66 -6.92 2.77
C TYR A 111 4.71 -6.53 3.81
N SER A 112 5.26 -7.55 4.46
CA SER A 112 6.54 -7.45 5.14
C SER A 112 7.66 -7.13 4.15
N VAL A 113 8.71 -6.46 4.63
CA VAL A 113 9.96 -6.30 3.86
C VAL A 113 10.85 -7.54 3.93
N VAL A 114 10.53 -8.51 4.78
CA VAL A 114 11.25 -9.81 4.86
C VAL A 114 10.53 -10.82 3.96
N PRO A 115 11.22 -11.50 3.03
CA PRO A 115 10.59 -12.48 2.14
C PRO A 115 9.96 -13.70 2.85
N GLY A 116 8.96 -14.30 2.21
CA GLY A 116 8.30 -15.52 2.69
C GLY A 116 7.42 -15.25 3.91
N SER A 117 7.40 -16.16 4.89
CA SER A 117 6.64 -15.99 6.13
C SER A 117 7.38 -15.17 7.19
N GLY A 118 8.42 -14.41 6.79
CA GLY A 118 9.21 -13.59 7.69
C GLY A 118 8.47 -12.32 8.11
N GLY A 119 8.89 -11.73 9.22
CA GLY A 119 8.36 -10.46 9.70
C GLY A 119 9.45 -9.42 9.89
N SER A 120 9.11 -8.14 9.71
CA SER A 120 10.00 -7.02 9.99
C SER A 120 9.43 -6.16 11.12
N PRO A 121 10.16 -5.92 12.21
CA PRO A 121 9.73 -4.97 13.22
C PRO A 121 10.10 -3.53 12.86
N TYR A 122 10.65 -3.28 11.66
CA TYR A 122 11.24 -1.99 11.29
C TYR A 122 10.45 -1.24 10.21
N GLY A 123 9.58 -1.93 9.48
CA GLY A 123 8.88 -1.33 8.35
C GLY A 123 8.17 -2.39 7.50
N PHE A 124 7.50 -1.91 6.47
CA PHE A 124 6.65 -2.68 5.59
C PHE A 124 6.71 -2.09 4.17
N LYS A 125 6.12 -2.79 3.20
CA LYS A 125 5.98 -2.29 1.84
C LYS A 125 4.53 -2.32 1.38
N LEU A 126 4.18 -1.37 0.53
CA LEU A 126 2.97 -1.39 -0.30
C LEU A 126 3.42 -1.82 -1.69
N HIS A 127 2.79 -2.84 -2.26
CA HIS A 127 3.08 -3.34 -3.60
C HIS A 127 1.86 -3.18 -4.50
N TRP A 128 2.11 -3.03 -5.80
CA TRP A 128 1.09 -3.08 -6.84
C TRP A 128 1.69 -3.46 -8.18
N VAL A 129 0.81 -3.82 -9.10
CA VAL A 129 1.10 -4.11 -10.50
C VAL A 129 0.50 -3.02 -11.39
N SER A 130 1.29 -2.55 -12.36
CA SER A 130 0.81 -1.62 -13.39
C SER A 130 -0.14 -2.31 -14.37
N THR A 131 -1.31 -1.72 -14.63
CA THR A 131 -2.38 -2.33 -15.46
C THR A 131 -2.59 -1.73 -16.85
N GLY A 132 -1.78 -0.75 -17.28
CA GLY A 132 -1.99 -0.03 -18.54
C GLY A 132 -0.78 -0.01 -19.48
N PRO A 133 -0.93 -0.36 -20.78
CA PRO A 133 0.00 0.08 -21.83
C PRO A 133 -0.31 1.52 -22.24
N GLY A 134 0.66 2.44 -22.26
CA GLY A 134 0.36 3.80 -22.75
C GLY A 134 1.46 4.86 -22.57
N THR A 135 1.70 5.65 -23.61
CA THR A 135 2.61 6.82 -23.66
C THR A 135 2.28 7.96 -22.69
N ALA A 136 1.17 7.87 -21.95
CA ALA A 136 0.57 9.00 -21.25
C ALA A 136 0.08 8.70 -19.82
N ASN A 137 0.18 7.45 -19.36
CA ASN A 137 -0.40 7.08 -18.06
C ASN A 137 0.73 6.69 -17.11
N ASN A 138 0.75 7.28 -15.92
CA ASN A 138 1.58 6.79 -14.83
C ASN A 138 0.81 5.71 -14.05
N THR A 139 1.55 4.81 -13.43
CA THR A 139 1.02 3.96 -12.37
C THR A 139 1.45 4.54 -11.04
N PHE A 140 0.47 4.86 -10.20
CA PHE A 140 0.78 5.49 -8.93
C PHE A 140 -0.21 5.07 -7.86
N ILE A 141 0.28 5.13 -6.63
CA ILE A 141 -0.54 5.08 -5.42
C ILE A 141 0.00 6.14 -4.46
N ASP A 142 -0.89 6.99 -3.98
CA ASP A 142 -0.66 7.87 -2.84
C ASP A 142 -1.46 7.32 -1.65
N ALA A 143 -0.79 7.06 -0.53
CA ALA A 143 -1.45 6.54 0.66
C ALA A 143 -0.88 7.13 1.95
N VAL A 144 -1.71 7.11 2.98
CA VAL A 144 -1.29 7.29 4.36
C VAL A 144 -1.37 5.96 5.08
N TRP A 145 -0.59 5.79 6.14
CA TRP A 145 -0.67 4.60 6.97
C TRP A 145 -0.81 4.97 8.45
N ALA A 146 -1.40 4.05 9.20
CA ALA A 146 -1.40 4.04 10.65
C ALA A 146 -0.86 2.71 11.19
N TYR A 147 -0.17 2.75 12.33
CA TYR A 147 0.22 1.58 13.11
C TYR A 147 -0.10 1.84 14.58
N THR A 148 -0.79 0.91 15.25
CA THR A 148 -1.08 1.01 16.68
C THR A 148 -0.24 0.00 17.46
N ALA A 149 0.55 0.47 18.42
CA ALA A 149 1.32 -0.42 19.29
C ALA A 149 0.40 -1.34 20.12
N PRO A 150 0.71 -2.64 20.28
CA PRO A 150 -0.03 -3.55 21.16
C PRO A 150 -0.11 -3.09 22.62
#